data_AF-A0A3M2RAQ7-F1
#
_entry.id   AF-A0A3M2RAQ7-F1
#
_cell.length_a   1.000
_cell.length_b   1.000
_cell.length_c   1.000
_cell.angle_alpha   90.00
_cell.angle_beta   90.00
_cell.angle_gamma   90.00
#
_symmetry.space_group_name_H-M   'P 1'
#
loop_
_entity.id
_entity.type
_entity.pdbx_description
1 polymer ?
#
loop_
_entity_poly.entity_id
_entity_poly.type
_entity_poly.pdbx_seq_one_letter_code
_entity_poly.pdbx_strand_id
1 'polypeptide(L)'
;MEVKAKNGTILGGVPYVDGIASGKLLAANLELSFWGGVNPKTGEVIDRFHPLSGHLLKDTVLAIPGGRGSCGGSVIMMELILN
;
A
#
# COMPACT_ATOMS: atom_id res chain seq x y z
N MET A 1 19.53 11.48 -13.27
CA MET A 1 18.64 11.14 -14.40
C MET A 1 17.25 11.65 -14.06
N GLU A 2 16.82 12.70 -14.73
CA GLU A 2 15.53 13.35 -14.50
C GLU A 2 14.47 12.64 -15.34
N VAL A 3 13.63 11.84 -14.69
CA VAL A 3 12.53 11.15 -15.36
C VAL A 3 11.42 12.18 -15.56
N LYS A 4 11.30 12.72 -16.78
CA LYS A 4 10.18 13.60 -17.14
C LYS A 4 8.87 12.83 -17.14
N ALA A 5 8.09 12.97 -16.06
CA ALA A 5 6.71 12.51 -16.01
C ALA A 5 5.84 13.36 -16.95
N LYS A 6 5.12 12.71 -17.89
CA LYS A 6 4.09 13.35 -18.71
C LYS A 6 2.99 13.88 -17.78
N ASN A 7 2.81 15.22 -17.70
CA ASN A 7 1.78 15.93 -16.92
C ASN A 7 1.33 15.23 -15.62
N GLY A 8 2.28 14.83 -14.78
CA GLY A 8 2.01 14.20 -13.50
C GLY A 8 2.10 15.21 -12.36
N THR A 9 1.11 15.23 -11.47
CA THR A 9 1.22 15.93 -10.19
C THR A 9 2.34 15.27 -9.37
N ILE A 10 3.33 16.06 -8.95
CA ILE A 10 4.39 15.60 -8.05
C ILE A 10 3.93 15.90 -6.63
N LEU A 11 3.89 14.86 -5.79
CA LEU A 11 3.58 14.97 -4.37
C LEU A 11 4.87 14.73 -3.56
N GLY A 12 5.11 15.59 -2.57
CA GLY A 12 6.23 15.46 -1.63
C GLY A 12 5.78 14.85 -0.30
N GLY A 13 6.70 14.20 0.39
CA GLY A 13 6.48 13.62 1.72
C GLY A 13 7.80 13.41 2.46
N VAL A 14 7.71 12.93 3.70
CA VAL A 14 8.88 12.55 4.50
C VAL A 14 9.15 11.06 4.30
N PRO A 15 10.30 10.67 3.73
CA PRO A 15 10.67 9.27 3.64
C PRO A 15 11.11 8.75 5.01
N TYR A 16 10.61 7.56 5.39
CA TYR A 16 11.07 6.85 6.59
C TYR A 16 12.10 5.76 6.28
N VAL A 17 12.15 5.31 5.01
CA VAL A 17 13.09 4.31 4.50
C VAL A 17 13.56 4.77 3.13
N ASP A 18 14.85 4.67 2.86
CA ASP A 18 15.42 4.99 1.55
C ASP A 18 15.02 3.95 0.50
N GLY A 19 14.67 4.40 -0.70
CA GLY A 19 14.32 3.50 -1.80
C GLY A 19 13.69 4.20 -2.99
N ILE A 20 13.56 3.47 -4.09
CA ILE A 20 12.84 3.89 -5.29
C ILE A 20 11.90 2.76 -5.69
N ALA A 21 10.63 3.08 -5.88
CA ALA A 21 9.62 2.14 -6.35
C ALA A 21 8.74 2.79 -7.41
N SER A 22 8.20 1.96 -8.30
CA SER A 22 7.23 2.38 -9.33
C SER A 22 6.20 1.28 -9.52
N GLY A 23 4.94 1.65 -9.66
CA GLY A 23 3.85 0.70 -9.84
C GLY A 23 2.53 1.40 -10.10
N LYS A 24 1.48 0.61 -10.33
CA LYS A 24 0.12 1.14 -10.44
C LYS A 24 -0.29 1.74 -9.09
N LEU A 25 -0.82 2.96 -9.11
CA LEU A 25 -1.35 3.58 -7.89
C LEU A 25 -2.66 2.91 -7.48
N LEU A 26 -2.69 2.37 -6.25
CA LEU A 26 -3.90 2.02 -5.54
C LEU A 26 -4.09 3.03 -4.42
N ALA A 27 -5.11 3.89 -4.55
CA ALA A 27 -5.36 4.96 -3.59
C ALA A 27 -6.74 4.83 -2.96
N ALA A 28 -6.84 5.11 -1.66
CA ALA A 28 -8.10 5.23 -0.96
C ALA A 28 -8.02 6.33 0.10
N ASN A 29 -9.14 7.03 0.31
CA ASN A 29 -9.28 8.00 1.40
C ASN A 29 -9.77 7.34 2.71
N LEU A 30 -9.54 6.03 2.86
CA LEU A 30 -9.91 5.25 4.02
C LEU A 30 -8.68 4.47 4.49
N GLU A 31 -8.52 4.37 5.81
CA GLU A 31 -7.44 3.59 6.41
C GLU A 31 -7.63 2.09 6.15
N LEU A 32 -6.53 1.40 5.89
CA LEU A 32 -6.52 -0.05 5.66
C LEU A 32 -6.01 -0.78 6.92
N SER A 33 -6.71 -1.83 7.34
CA SER A 33 -6.21 -2.74 8.38
C SER A 33 -5.32 -3.80 7.75
N PHE A 34 -4.04 -3.81 8.07
CA PHE A 34 -3.16 -4.92 7.67
C PHE A 34 -3.43 -6.18 8.48
N TRP A 35 -3.88 -6.04 9.72
CA TRP A 35 -4.36 -7.15 10.52
C TRP A 35 -5.80 -7.49 10.12
N GLY A 36 -5.98 -8.54 9.31
CA GLY A 36 -7.29 -9.06 8.91
C GLY A 36 -7.97 -8.36 7.72
N GLY A 37 -7.40 -7.28 7.18
CA GLY A 37 -7.91 -6.63 5.96
C GLY A 37 -7.11 -6.97 4.70
N VAL A 38 -5.97 -7.65 4.83
CA VAL A 38 -5.12 -8.10 3.72
C VAL A 38 -4.76 -9.57 3.92
N ASN A 39 -4.80 -10.36 2.85
CA ASN A 39 -4.30 -11.72 2.83
C ASN A 39 -2.77 -11.69 2.67
N PRO A 40 -1.97 -12.11 3.67
CA PRO A 40 -0.50 -12.04 3.61
C PRO A 40 0.12 -12.87 2.49
N LYS A 41 -0.54 -13.96 2.07
CA LYS A 41 -0.01 -14.87 1.05
C LYS A 41 -0.20 -14.38 -0.38
N THR A 42 -1.31 -13.67 -0.64
CA THR A 42 -1.66 -13.22 -1.99
C THR A 42 -1.48 -11.72 -2.18
N GLY A 43 -1.46 -10.96 -1.08
CA GLY A 43 -1.54 -9.51 -1.11
C GLY A 43 -2.92 -8.97 -1.48
N GLU A 44 -3.98 -9.80 -1.50
CA GLU A 44 -5.34 -9.32 -1.75
C GLU A 44 -5.88 -8.54 -0.54
N VAL A 45 -6.49 -7.38 -0.79
CA VAL A 45 -7.32 -6.69 0.20
C VAL A 45 -8.63 -7.47 0.37
N ILE A 46 -8.77 -8.15 1.51
CA ILE A 46 -9.91 -9.01 1.84
C ILE A 46 -10.98 -8.30 2.70
N ASP A 47 -10.70 -7.10 3.20
CA ASP A 47 -11.71 -6.26 3.85
C ASP A 47 -12.78 -5.85 2.82
N ARG A 48 -13.94 -6.52 2.86
CA ARG A 48 -15.01 -6.33 1.88
C ARG A 48 -15.74 -4.99 1.99
N PHE A 49 -15.54 -4.25 3.09
CA PHE A 49 -16.07 -2.90 3.26
C PHE A 49 -15.07 -1.82 2.82
N HIS A 50 -13.82 -2.20 2.56
CA HIS A 50 -12.80 -1.27 2.09
C HIS A 50 -12.95 -1.00 0.58
N PRO A 51 -12.77 0.24 0.10
CA PRO A 51 -12.85 0.58 -1.33
C PRO A 51 -11.87 -0.21 -2.22
N LEU A 52 -10.76 -0.67 -1.64
CA LEU A 52 -9.75 -1.48 -2.35
C LEU A 52 -10.03 -3.00 -2.30
N SER A 53 -11.16 -3.44 -1.75
CA SER A 53 -11.54 -4.87 -1.69
C SER A 53 -11.31 -5.58 -3.04
N GLY A 54 -10.68 -6.75 -2.99
CA GLY A 54 -10.37 -7.58 -4.16
C GLY A 54 -9.17 -7.13 -5.00
N HIS A 55 -8.54 -5.99 -4.68
CA HIS A 55 -7.30 -5.57 -5.34
C HIS A 55 -6.09 -6.26 -4.71
N LEU A 56 -5.08 -6.54 -5.54
CA LEU A 56 -3.78 -7.05 -5.12
C LEU A 56 -2.82 -5.89 -4.86
N LEU A 57 -2.12 -5.93 -3.72
CA LEU A 57 -1.11 -4.94 -3.36
C LEU A 57 0.24 -5.18 -4.06
N LYS A 58 0.49 -6.40 -4.53
CA LYS A 58 1.73 -6.78 -5.23
C LYS A 58 1.94 -5.90 -6.48
N ASP A 59 3.17 -5.42 -6.66
CA ASP A 59 3.59 -4.56 -7.78
C ASP A 59 2.78 -3.24 -7.92
N THR A 60 2.22 -2.76 -6.81
CA THR A 60 1.47 -1.51 -6.75
C THR A 60 2.09 -0.51 -5.79
N VAL A 61 1.73 0.76 -5.94
CA VAL A 61 2.00 1.82 -4.97
C VAL A 61 0.71 2.06 -4.19
N LEU A 62 0.68 1.73 -2.91
CA LEU A 62 -0.47 1.94 -2.04
C LEU A 62 -0.42 3.33 -1.39
N ALA A 63 -1.45 4.14 -1.61
CA ALA A 63 -1.62 5.46 -1.00
C ALA A 63 -2.90 5.51 -0.15
N ILE A 64 -2.74 5.54 1.16
CA ILE A 64 -3.81 5.56 2.15
C ILE A 64 -3.49 6.57 3.25
N PRO A 65 -4.49 7.13 3.95
CA PRO A 65 -4.25 8.09 5.04
C PRO A 65 -3.50 7.47 6.23
N GLY A 66 -3.58 6.16 6.41
CA GLY A 66 -2.91 5.45 7.49
C GLY A 66 -3.30 3.97 7.56
N GLY A 67 -2.61 3.24 8.44
CA GLY A 67 -3.01 1.89 8.82
C GLY A 67 -3.97 1.92 10.00
N ARG A 68 -5.03 1.10 9.96
CA ARG A 68 -6.01 0.94 11.05
C ARG A 68 -5.63 -0.28 11.91
N GLY A 69 -5.74 -0.16 13.24
CA GLY A 69 -5.56 -1.29 14.17
C GLY A 69 -4.11 -1.79 14.23
N SER A 70 -3.28 -1.11 15.03
CA SER A 70 -1.82 -1.27 15.03
C SER A 70 -1.27 -2.53 15.72
N CYS A 71 -2.10 -3.29 16.44
CA CYS A 71 -1.64 -4.52 17.10
C CYS A 71 -1.42 -5.64 16.06
N GLY A 72 -0.16 -5.97 15.76
CA GLY A 72 0.20 -7.08 14.86
C GLY A 72 0.28 -6.73 13.36
N GLY A 73 -0.09 -5.50 12.95
CA GLY A 73 -0.06 -5.11 11.53
C GLY A 73 1.34 -5.14 10.89
N SER A 74 2.39 -4.91 11.66
CA SER A 74 3.79 -4.97 11.19
C SER A 74 4.24 -6.38 10.81
N VAL A 75 3.69 -7.42 11.45
CA VAL A 75 4.01 -8.82 11.13
C VAL A 75 3.44 -9.18 9.76
N ILE A 76 2.19 -8.79 9.50
CA ILE A 76 1.56 -9.00 8.19
C ILE A 76 2.30 -8.22 7.09
N MET A 77 2.75 -7.00 7.38
CA MET A 77 3.61 -6.24 6.47
C MET A 77 4.90 -6.97 6.13
N MET A 78 5.55 -7.58 7.12
CA MET A 78 6.76 -8.38 6.88
C MET A 78 6.45 -9.60 6.02
N GLU A 79 5.36 -10.33 6.30
CA GLU A 79 4.95 -11.47 5.48
C GLU A 79 4.65 -11.06 4.02
N LEU A 80 4.02 -9.91 3.81
CA LEU A 80 3.75 -9.37 2.48
C LEU A 80 5.03 -9.02 1.71
N ILE A 81 6.07 -8.54 2.40
CA ILE A 81 7.38 -8.23 1.79
C ILE A 81 8.14 -9.50 1.41
N LEU A 82 7.93 -10.60 2.13
CA LEU A 82 8.62 -11.88 1.92
C LEU A 82 8.01 -12.74 0.79
N ASN A 83 6.84 -12.39 0.24
CA ASN A 83 6.07 -13.14 -0.77
C ASN A 83 6.05 -12.46 -2.17
#